data_AF-A0A7X8FGP1-F1
#
_entry.id   AF-A0A7X8FGP1-F1
#
_cell.length_a   1.000
_cell.length_b   1.000
_cell.length_c   1.000
_cell.angle_alpha   90.00
_cell.angle_beta   90.00
_cell.angle_gamma   90.00
#
_symmetry.space_group_name_H-M   'P 1'
#
loop_
_entity.id
_entity.type
_entity.pdbx_description
1 polymer ?
#
loop_
_entity_poly.entity_id
_entity_poly.type
_entity_poly.pdbx_seq_one_letter_code
_entity_poly.pdbx_strand_id
1 'polypeptide(L)' 'MKMIETGIKILITGDFCPIGRVEELALSEKFEVVYNDFKDVLTGNDLIITDLECPLTFSSEKRKKIGPHQK' A
#
# COMPACT_ATOMS: atom_id res chain seq x y z
N MET A 1 26.00 -25.32 4.20
CA MET A 1 25.74 -24.66 2.91
C MET A 1 24.27 -24.27 2.89
N LYS A 2 23.96 -22.97 2.92
CA LYS A 2 22.56 -22.50 2.91
C LYS A 2 22.06 -22.67 1.49
N MET A 3 21.00 -23.46 1.30
CA MET A 3 20.32 -23.55 0.02
C MET A 3 19.82 -22.15 -0.34
N ILE A 4 20.22 -21.64 -1.50
CA ILE A 4 19.70 -20.40 -2.05
C ILE A 4 18.36 -20.81 -2.67
N GLU A 5 17.25 -20.46 -2.03
CA GLU A 5 15.93 -20.64 -2.66
C GLU A 5 15.88 -19.76 -3.92
N THR A 6 15.84 -20.38 -5.08
CA THR A 6 15.75 -19.73 -6.40
C THR A 6 14.30 -19.57 -6.86
N GLY A 7 13.37 -19.34 -5.93
CA GLY A 7 11.96 -19.14 -6.22
C GLY A 7 11.62 -17.67 -6.43
N ILE A 8 10.65 -17.39 -7.30
CA ILE A 8 10.04 -16.06 -7.42
C ILE A 8 9.23 -15.79 -6.14
N LYS A 9 9.48 -14.65 -5.49
CA LYS A 9 8.78 -14.21 -4.29
C LYS A 9 7.68 -13.22 -4.66
N ILE A 10 6.43 -13.64 -4.45
CA ILE A 10 5.26 -12.80 -4.68
C ILE A 10 4.64 -12.48 -3.32
N LEU A 11 4.52 -11.19 -3.01
CA LEU A 11 3.78 -10.70 -1.84
C LEU A 11 2.38 -10.29 -2.28
N ILE A 12 1.36 -10.84 -1.61
CA ILE A 12 -0.03 -10.40 -1.73
C ILE A 12 -0.45 -9.85 -0.37
N THR A 13 -0.88 -8.60 -0.33
CA THR A 13 -1.29 -7.92 0.91
C THR A 13 -2.46 -6.96 0.61
N GLY A 14 -3.08 -6.43 1.67
CA GLY A 14 -4.23 -5.54 1.56
C GLY A 14 -4.22 -4.47 2.65
N ASP A 15 -5.33 -3.74 2.78
CA ASP A 15 -5.50 -2.68 3.77
C ASP A 15 -4.42 -1.58 3.72
N PHE A 16 -3.78 -1.38 2.56
CA PHE A 16 -2.80 -0.30 2.42
C PHE A 16 -3.52 1.02 2.21
N CYS A 17 -3.48 1.88 3.23
CA CYS A 17 -4.05 3.23 3.20
C CYS A 17 -2.96 4.27 3.46
N PRO A 18 -2.23 4.72 2.41
CA PRO A 18 -1.15 5.67 2.56
C PRO A 18 -1.67 7.05 3.02
N ILE A 19 -0.89 7.71 3.88
CA ILE A 19 -1.26 8.96 4.54
C ILE A 19 -0.83 10.16 3.69
N GLY A 20 -1.71 11.17 3.58
CA GLY A 20 -1.40 12.45 2.93
C GLY A 20 -1.92 12.56 1.49
N ARG A 21 -1.31 13.44 0.68
CA ARG A 21 -1.64 13.63 -0.74
C ARG A 21 -0.87 12.64 -1.60
N VAL A 22 -1.34 11.41 -1.60
CA VAL A 22 -0.68 10.26 -2.24
C VAL A 22 -0.45 10.49 -3.72
N GLU A 23 -1.43 11.09 -4.42
CA GLU A 23 -1.30 11.46 -5.83
C GLU A 23 -0.10 12.39 -6.07
N GLU A 24 -0.02 13.50 -5.33
CA GLU A 24 1.06 14.49 -5.46
C GLU A 24 2.43 13.87 -5.13
N LEU A 25 2.49 13.03 -4.08
CA LEU A 25 3.72 12.34 -3.68
C LEU A 25 4.16 11.32 -4.73
N ALA A 26 3.23 10.55 -5.29
CA ALA A 26 3.52 9.55 -6.32
C ALA A 26 3.97 10.21 -7.64
N LEU A 27 3.27 11.26 -8.08
CA LEU A 27 3.64 12.04 -9.26
C LEU A 27 5.00 12.75 -9.11
N SER A 28 5.37 13.08 -7.87
CA SER A 28 6.67 13.68 -7.54
C SER A 28 7.76 12.65 -7.24
N GLU A 29 7.50 11.36 -7.49
CA GLU A 29 8.42 10.23 -7.23
C GLU A 29 8.88 10.11 -5.76
N LYS A 30 8.11 10.66 -4.81
CA LYS A 30 8.41 10.61 -3.37
C LYS A 30 7.89 9.33 -2.72
N PHE A 31 8.23 8.18 -3.29
CA PHE A 31 7.71 6.87 -2.88
C PHE A 31 8.09 6.47 -1.45
N GLU A 32 9.24 6.93 -0.95
CA GLU A 32 9.62 6.72 0.46
C GLU A 32 8.58 7.26 1.43
N VAL A 33 7.92 8.38 1.10
CA VAL A 33 6.88 8.97 1.93
C VAL A 33 5.55 8.24 1.74
N VAL A 34 5.28 7.75 0.52
CA VAL A 34 4.07 6.97 0.22
C VAL A 34 4.05 5.65 0.97
N TYR A 35 5.15 4.91 0.95
CA TYR A 35 5.25 3.59 1.57
C TYR A 35 5.74 3.62 3.02
N ASN A 36 6.52 4.64 3.41
CA ASN A 36 6.99 4.86 4.77
C ASN A 36 7.51 3.56 5.43
N ASP A 37 7.01 3.23 6.61
CA ASP A 37 7.28 2.04 7.40
C ASP A 37 6.77 0.74 6.76
N PHE A 38 5.80 0.82 5.84
CA PHE A 38 5.33 -0.36 5.11
C PHE A 38 6.38 -0.89 4.13
N LYS A 39 7.35 -0.07 3.71
CA LYS A 39 8.43 -0.47 2.81
C LYS A 39 9.24 -1.66 3.34
N ASP A 40 9.38 -1.79 4.66
CA ASP A 40 10.10 -2.91 5.28
C ASP A 40 9.38 -4.25 5.02
N VAL A 41 8.05 -4.23 4.93
CA VAL A 41 7.24 -5.41 4.57
C VAL A 41 7.37 -5.74 3.08
N LEU A 42 7.49 -4.71 2.23
CA LEU A 42 7.58 -4.84 0.78
C LEU A 42 8.93 -5.38 0.31
N THR A 43 10.01 -5.05 1.03
CA THR A 43 11.38 -5.28 0.60
C THR A 43 11.72 -6.77 0.43
N GLY A 44 12.41 -7.11 -0.66
CA GLY A 44 12.91 -8.46 -0.91
C GLY A 44 11.93 -9.40 -1.63
N ASN A 45 10.81 -8.88 -2.12
CA ASN A 45 9.87 -9.58 -3.01
C ASN A 45 10.09 -9.13 -4.46
N ASP A 46 9.87 -10.03 -5.42
CA ASP A 46 10.02 -9.76 -6.86
C ASP A 46 8.76 -9.12 -7.45
N LEU A 47 7.59 -9.45 -6.89
CA LEU A 47 6.31 -8.88 -7.26
C LEU A 47 5.46 -8.64 -6.01
N ILE A 48 4.75 -7.52 -6.00
CA ILE A 48 3.90 -7.10 -4.89
C ILE A 48 2.53 -6.74 -5.46
N ILE A 49 1.50 -7.37 -4.92
CA ILE A 49 0.09 -7.08 -5.22
C ILE A 49 -0.53 -6.60 -3.91
N THR A 50 -0.84 -5.30 -3.87
CA THR A 50 -1.37 -4.60 -2.69
C THR A 50 -2.72 -4.02 -3.05
N ASP A 51 -3.73 -4.31 -2.25
CA ASP A 51 -5.00 -3.59 -2.33
C ASP A 51 -4.87 -2.19 -1.69
N LEU A 52 -5.32 -1.17 -2.43
CA LEU A 52 -5.29 0.23 -2.00
C LEU A 52 -6.63 0.57 -1.36
N GLU A 53 -6.69 0.52 -0.04
CA GLU A 53 -7.87 0.85 0.76
C GLU A 53 -7.92 2.37 1.06
N CYS A 54 -7.72 3.17 0.02
CA CYS A 54 -7.79 4.63 0.09
C CYS A 54 -8.69 5.18 -1.04
N PRO A 55 -9.66 6.07 -0.74
CA PRO A 55 -10.52 6.62 -1.76
C PRO A 55 -9.74 7.54 -2.72
N LEU A 56 -9.73 7.17 -4.00
CA LEU A 56 -9.24 8.05 -5.08
C LEU A 56 -10.35 9.03 -5.47
N THR A 57 -10.36 10.20 -4.83
CA THR A 57 -11.40 11.21 -5.05
C THR A 57 -10.86 12.63 -4.94
N PHE A 58 -11.46 13.54 -5.71
CA PHE A 58 -11.26 14.99 -5.57
C PHE A 58 -12.23 15.63 -4.57
N SER A 59 -13.15 14.84 -4.00
CA SER A 59 -14.11 15.34 -3.02
C SER A 59 -13.43 15.63 -1.69
N SER A 60 -13.69 16.81 -1.13
CA SER A 60 -13.34 17.15 0.26
C SER A 60 -14.42 16.75 1.26
N GLU A 61 -15.55 16.22 0.78
CA GLU A 61 -16.64 15.79 1.65
C GLU A 61 -16.36 14.43 2.26
N LYS A 62 -16.55 14.33 3.58
CA LYS A 62 -16.44 13.06 4.29
C LYS A 62 -17.51 12.09 3.79
N ARG A 63 -17.09 10.92 3.28
CA ARG A 63 -18.02 9.83 2.95
C ARG A 63 -18.71 9.34 4.23
N LYS A 64 -20.05 9.25 4.20
CA LYS A 64 -20.81 8.57 5.25
C LYS A 64 -20.39 7.09 5.27
N LYS A 65 -19.98 6.58 6.45
CA LYS A 65 -19.62 5.16 6.59
C LYS A 65 -20.80 4.29 6.13
N ILE A 66 -20.56 3.45 5.13
CA ILE A 66 -21.51 2.49 4.60
C ILE A 66 -20.86 1.10 4.69
N GLY A 67 -21.56 0.17 5.31
CA GLY A 67 -21.03 -1.13 5.72
C GLY A 67 -21.36 -1.43 7.19
N PRO A 68 -21.22 -2.70 7.64
CA PRO A 68 -21.52 -3.08 9.00
C PRO A 68 -20.66 -2.27 9.99
N HIS A 69 -21.30 -1.72 11.02
CA HIS A 69 -20.57 -1.36 12.24
C HIS A 69 -20.16 -2.67 12.88
N GLN A 70 -18.91 -3.09 12.68
CA GLN A 70 -18.30 -4.03 13.61
C GLN A 70 -18.30 -3.31 14.97
N LYS A 71 -19.05 -3.90 15.92
CA LYS A 71 -19.20 -3.43 17.30
C LYS A 71 -18.00 -3.83 18.12
#